data_AF-A0A4Q4VH70-F1
#
_entry.id   AF-A0A4Q4VH70-F1
#
_cell.length_a   1.000
_cell.length_b   1.000
_cell.length_c   1.000
_cell.angle_alpha   90.00
_cell.angle_beta   90.00
_cell.angle_gamma   90.00
#
_symmetry.space_group_name_H-M   'P 1'
#
loop_
_entity.id
_entity.type
_entity.pdbx_description
1 polymer ?
#
loop_
_entity_poly.entity_id
_entity_poly.type
_entity_poly.pdbx_seq_one_letter_code
_entity_poly.pdbx_strand_id
1 'polypeptide(L)'
;MSSSSNMSCPVGEVPEALSIPQNITYAVIPGQNISAMATCCLPNPVHVVDGCWEWCQIPSAIAGDSDSGGIMLDFGNCLNVNGRNISQSNGLAIHMASSARPNHGVTLTGLALVAVAALRMLI
;
A
#
# COMPACT_ATOMS: atom_id res chain seq x y z
N MET A 1 33.64 22.82 13.30
CA MET A 1 33.81 21.71 12.33
C MET A 1 32.91 20.58 12.79
N SER A 2 32.09 20.10 11.87
CA SER A 2 30.83 19.39 12.10
C SER A 2 30.99 18.11 12.91
N SER A 3 30.25 17.99 14.01
CA SER A 3 30.01 16.73 14.69
C SER A 3 29.28 15.81 13.73
N SER A 4 29.96 14.77 13.24
CA SER A 4 29.31 13.65 12.56
C SER A 4 28.54 12.88 13.62
N SER A 5 27.31 13.33 13.90
CA SER A 5 26.34 12.53 14.66
C SER A 5 26.03 11.31 13.81
N ASN A 6 26.54 10.16 14.25
CA ASN A 6 26.22 8.86 13.70
C ASN A 6 24.73 8.61 13.96
N MET A 7 23.86 9.16 13.09
CA MET A 7 22.41 9.01 13.19
C MET A 7 22.08 7.57 12.84
N SER A 8 22.07 6.72 13.86
CA SER A 8 21.60 5.35 13.72
C SER A 8 20.09 5.38 13.60
N CYS A 9 19.58 5.10 12.41
CA CYS A 9 18.15 4.98 12.19
C CYS A 9 17.60 3.76 12.94
N PRO A 10 16.34 3.82 13.41
CA PRO A 10 15.67 2.62 13.89
C PRO A 10 15.56 1.61 12.75
N VAL A 11 15.61 0.32 13.09
CA VAL A 11 15.50 -0.76 12.09
C VAL A 11 14.17 -1.49 12.19
N GLY A 12 13.48 -1.44 13.34
CA GLY A 12 12.29 -2.24 13.60
C GLY A 12 10.97 -1.49 13.45
N GLU A 13 10.91 -0.26 13.94
CA GLU A 13 9.65 0.48 14.08
C GLU A 13 9.55 1.65 13.09
N VAL A 14 8.34 1.81 12.56
CA VAL A 14 7.92 2.98 11.80
C VAL A 14 6.96 3.77 12.68
N PRO A 15 7.24 5.04 13.01
CA PRO A 15 6.34 5.85 13.81
C PRO A 15 5.07 6.17 13.03
N GLU A 16 3.94 6.28 13.73
CA GLU A 16 2.64 6.59 13.11
C GLU A 16 2.55 8.01 12.55
N ALA A 17 3.30 8.95 13.13
CA ALA A 17 3.26 10.36 12.80
C ALA A 17 4.44 10.79 11.90
N LEU A 18 4.46 10.32 10.66
CA LEU A 18 5.40 10.79 9.64
C LEU A 18 4.76 11.87 8.75
N SER A 19 5.57 12.81 8.28
CA SER A 19 5.15 13.89 7.37
C SER A 19 4.92 13.38 5.93
N ILE A 20 4.02 12.40 5.78
CA ILE A 20 3.66 11.74 4.52
C ILE A 20 2.19 12.06 4.18
N PRO A 21 1.86 12.38 2.91
CA PRO A 21 0.49 12.62 2.50
C PRO A 21 -0.44 11.44 2.83
N GLN A 22 -1.52 11.72 3.56
CA GLN A 22 -2.45 10.69 4.04
C GLN A 22 -3.52 10.27 3.00
N ASN A 23 -3.56 10.95 1.86
CA ASN A 23 -4.53 10.75 0.78
C ASN A 23 -4.06 9.77 -0.31
N ILE A 24 -2.92 9.12 -0.11
CA ILE A 24 -2.34 8.13 -1.02
C ILE A 24 -2.07 6.83 -0.25
N THR A 25 -2.18 5.69 -0.92
CA THR A 25 -1.74 4.41 -0.36
C THR A 25 -0.22 4.31 -0.48
N TYR A 26 0.49 4.14 0.64
CA TYR A 26 1.95 4.18 0.67
C TYR A 26 2.53 3.08 1.55
N ALA A 27 3.78 2.70 1.26
CA ALA A 27 4.59 1.82 2.09
C ALA A 27 5.74 2.62 2.71
N VAL A 28 6.12 2.27 3.92
CA VAL A 28 7.26 2.85 4.65
C VAL A 28 8.10 1.76 5.25
N ILE A 29 9.42 1.89 5.12
CA ILE A 29 10.40 1.06 5.82
C ILE A 29 11.35 1.95 6.62
N PRO A 30 11.80 1.52 7.81
CA PRO A 30 12.80 2.24 8.58
C PRO A 30 14.22 1.86 8.10
N GLY A 31 15.20 2.72 8.36
CA GLY A 31 16.60 2.48 8.03
C GLY A 31 17.00 2.92 6.62
N GLN A 32 18.12 2.38 6.12
CA GLN A 32 18.67 2.69 4.81
C GLN A 32 18.67 1.42 3.94
N ASN A 33 17.61 1.20 3.16
CA ASN A 33 17.51 0.12 2.18
C ASN A 33 16.98 0.63 0.82
N ILE A 34 17.53 1.78 0.39
CA ILE A 34 17.11 2.51 -0.80
C ILE A 34 17.01 1.60 -2.03
N SER A 35 17.92 0.64 -2.21
CA SER A 35 17.94 -0.19 -3.42
C SER A 35 16.71 -1.11 -3.54
N ALA A 36 16.32 -1.80 -2.47
CA ALA A 36 15.15 -2.68 -2.51
C ALA A 36 13.87 -1.84 -2.59
N MET A 37 13.81 -0.75 -1.82
CA MET A 37 12.68 0.18 -1.85
C MET A 37 12.50 0.78 -3.26
N ALA A 38 13.56 1.29 -3.87
CA ALA A 38 13.53 1.87 -5.21
C ALA A 38 13.01 0.88 -6.26
N THR A 39 13.40 -0.39 -6.16
CA THR A 39 12.94 -1.42 -7.11
C THR A 39 11.46 -1.72 -6.94
N CYS A 40 10.99 -1.86 -5.70
CA CYS A 40 9.58 -2.19 -5.40
C CYS A 40 8.62 -1.01 -5.57
N CYS A 41 9.13 0.21 -5.58
CA CYS A 41 8.34 1.42 -5.76
C CYS A 41 8.15 1.81 -7.21
N LEU A 42 8.87 1.22 -8.18
CA LEU A 42 8.76 1.61 -9.59
C LEU A 42 7.30 1.53 -10.08
N PRO A 43 6.80 2.54 -10.83
CA PRO A 43 7.52 3.73 -11.33
C PRO A 43 7.54 4.93 -10.37
N ASN A 44 6.98 4.81 -9.17
CA ASN A 44 6.89 5.89 -8.20
C ASN A 44 8.25 6.16 -7.54
N PRO A 45 8.63 7.43 -7.33
CA PRO A 45 9.88 7.77 -6.66
C PRO A 45 9.86 7.38 -5.18
N VAL A 46 11.03 7.02 -4.66
CA VAL A 46 11.26 6.86 -3.22
C VAL A 46 11.61 8.21 -2.62
N HIS A 47 11.01 8.48 -1.47
CA HIS A 47 11.25 9.66 -0.65
C HIS A 47 11.83 9.24 0.70
N VAL A 48 12.62 10.11 1.30
CA VAL A 48 13.12 9.94 2.66
C VAL A 48 12.48 11.00 3.54
N VAL A 49 11.86 10.59 4.64
CA VAL A 49 11.31 11.48 5.66
C VAL A 49 12.13 11.35 6.94
N ASP A 50 12.37 12.49 7.59
CA ASP A 50 13.11 12.62 8.85
C ASP A 50 14.50 11.93 8.86
N GLY A 51 15.09 11.74 7.67
CA GLY A 51 16.41 11.14 7.48
C GLY A 51 16.51 9.63 7.70
N CYS A 52 15.43 8.97 8.12
CA CYS A 52 15.49 7.57 8.57
C CYS A 52 14.38 6.66 8.06
N TRP A 53 13.37 7.18 7.37
CA TRP A 53 12.28 6.37 6.84
C TRP A 53 12.15 6.60 5.35
N GLU A 54 12.27 5.52 4.61
CA GLU A 54 12.05 5.50 3.17
C GLU A 54 10.59 5.16 2.91
N TRP A 55 9.96 5.93 2.03
CA TRP A 55 8.57 5.71 1.67
C TRP A 55 8.33 5.96 0.20
N CYS A 56 7.26 5.36 -0.32
CA CYS A 56 6.77 5.64 -1.66
C CYS A 56 5.28 5.35 -1.74
N GLN A 57 4.62 5.96 -2.73
CA GLN A 57 3.29 5.53 -3.12
C GLN A 57 3.37 4.10 -3.67
N ILE A 58 2.46 3.23 -3.24
CA ILE A 58 2.46 1.83 -3.71
C ILE A 58 2.07 1.79 -5.19
N PRO A 59 2.85 1.10 -6.05
CA PRO A 59 2.51 0.93 -7.46
C PRO A 59 1.15 0.25 -7.65
N SER A 60 0.41 0.64 -8.69
CA SER A 60 -0.88 0.02 -9.02
C SER A 60 -0.79 -1.48 -9.26
N ALA A 61 0.37 -1.98 -9.75
CA ALA A 61 0.64 -3.39 -9.94
C ALA A 61 0.65 -4.21 -8.64
N ILE A 62 0.93 -3.56 -7.50
CA ILE A 62 0.89 -4.18 -6.16
C ILE A 62 -0.42 -3.81 -5.46
N ALA A 63 -0.88 -2.57 -5.59
CA ALA A 63 -2.10 -2.10 -4.93
C ALA A 63 -3.36 -2.83 -5.44
N GLY A 64 -3.49 -3.01 -6.77
CA GLY A 64 -4.57 -3.77 -7.42
C GLY A 64 -5.95 -3.62 -6.75
N ASP A 65 -6.62 -4.75 -6.56
CA ASP A 65 -7.81 -4.89 -5.71
C ASP A 65 -7.46 -5.46 -4.31
N SER A 66 -6.18 -5.44 -3.95
CA SER A 66 -5.67 -6.02 -2.72
C SER A 66 -6.04 -5.15 -1.51
N ASP A 67 -6.38 -5.81 -0.40
CA ASP A 67 -6.52 -5.11 0.88
C ASP A 67 -5.15 -4.78 1.49
N SER A 68 -5.16 -4.09 2.62
CA SER A 68 -3.94 -3.77 3.38
C SER A 68 -3.03 -4.99 3.63
N GLY A 69 -3.62 -6.16 3.88
CA GLY A 69 -2.87 -7.37 4.20
C GLY A 69 -2.20 -7.95 2.97
N GLY A 70 -2.92 -8.04 1.85
CA GLY A 70 -2.39 -8.46 0.56
C GLY A 70 -1.26 -7.55 0.10
N ILE A 71 -1.48 -6.24 0.16
CA ILE A 71 -0.46 -5.23 -0.18
C ILE A 71 0.79 -5.39 0.69
N MET A 72 0.63 -5.58 2.00
CA MET A 72 1.76 -5.75 2.92
C MET A 72 2.58 -7.00 2.59
N LEU A 73 1.91 -8.10 2.25
CA LEU A 73 2.55 -9.35 1.85
C LEU A 73 3.30 -9.20 0.52
N ASP A 74 2.64 -8.66 -0.50
CA ASP A 74 3.21 -8.52 -1.83
C ASP A 74 4.39 -7.54 -1.85
N PHE A 75 4.25 -6.39 -1.19
CA PHE A 75 5.32 -5.41 -1.06
C PHE A 75 6.48 -5.96 -0.22
N GLY A 76 6.18 -6.64 0.90
CA GLY A 76 7.19 -7.31 1.72
C GLY A 76 7.97 -8.39 0.97
N ASN A 77 7.28 -9.19 0.15
CA ASN A 77 7.90 -10.18 -0.73
C ASN A 77 8.81 -9.53 -1.77
N CYS A 78 8.35 -8.46 -2.41
CA CYS A 78 9.18 -7.69 -3.33
C CYS A 78 10.47 -7.22 -2.66
N LEU A 79 10.38 -6.65 -1.46
CA LEU A 79 11.55 -6.18 -0.72
C LEU A 79 12.54 -7.31 -0.43
N ASN A 80 12.03 -8.47 0.02
CA ASN A 80 12.87 -9.63 0.32
C ASN A 80 13.58 -10.17 -0.92
N VAL A 81 12.87 -10.30 -2.05
CA VAL A 81 13.45 -10.77 -3.33
C VAL A 81 14.52 -9.80 -3.85
N ASN A 82 14.37 -8.50 -3.60
CA ASN A 82 15.31 -7.46 -4.02
C ASN A 82 16.41 -7.17 -2.99
N GLY A 83 16.66 -8.09 -2.05
CA GLY A 83 17.83 -8.05 -1.19
C GLY A 83 17.71 -7.13 0.03
N ARG A 84 16.48 -6.91 0.53
CA ARG A 84 16.27 -6.22 1.81
C ARG A 84 17.11 -6.86 2.92
N ASN A 85 17.91 -6.04 3.58
CA ASN A 85 18.73 -6.45 4.71
C ASN A 85 17.97 -6.17 6.00
N ILE A 86 17.43 -7.22 6.61
CA ILE A 86 16.65 -7.13 7.85
C ILE A 86 17.45 -6.57 9.05
N SER A 87 18.78 -6.65 9.03
CA SER A 87 19.62 -6.03 10.06
C SER A 87 19.66 -4.50 9.94
N GLN A 88 19.25 -3.94 8.80
CA GLN A 88 19.23 -2.50 8.52
C GLN A 88 17.80 -1.96 8.37
N SER A 89 16.85 -2.81 8.00
CA SER A 89 15.46 -2.45 7.78
C SER A 89 14.58 -3.69 7.97
N ASN A 90 13.98 -3.83 9.16
CA ASN A 90 13.11 -4.94 9.55
C ASN A 90 11.62 -4.55 9.66
N GLY A 91 11.32 -3.26 9.85
CA GLY A 91 9.94 -2.75 9.83
C GLY A 91 9.35 -2.57 8.43
N LEU A 92 8.06 -2.81 8.29
CA LEU A 92 7.26 -2.43 7.11
C LEU A 92 5.91 -1.94 7.62
N ALA A 93 5.53 -0.73 7.22
CA ALA A 93 4.22 -0.17 7.50
C ALA A 93 3.52 0.18 6.18
N ILE A 94 2.23 -0.13 6.11
CA ILE A 94 1.36 0.23 4.99
C ILE A 94 0.29 1.19 5.49
N HIS A 95 0.10 2.29 4.77
CA HIS A 95 -1.04 3.17 4.95
C HIS A 95 -1.99 3.02 3.77
N MET A 96 -3.28 2.89 4.07
CA MET A 96 -4.35 2.81 3.08
C MET A 96 -5.09 4.14 3.01
N ALA A 97 -5.11 4.77 1.84
CA ALA A 97 -5.95 5.93 1.63
C ALA A 97 -7.43 5.54 1.68
N SER A 98 -8.23 6.29 2.45
CA SER A 98 -9.68 6.07 2.58
C SER A 98 -10.45 6.15 1.26
N SER A 99 -9.88 6.78 0.23
CA SER A 99 -10.43 6.92 -1.12
C SER A 99 -10.10 5.76 -2.06
N ALA A 100 -9.15 4.89 -1.70
CA ALA A 100 -8.74 3.71 -2.47
C ALA A 100 -9.50 2.44 -2.05
N ARG A 101 -10.75 2.59 -1.59
CA ARG A 101 -11.60 1.42 -1.28
C ARG A 101 -11.81 0.62 -2.57
N PRO A 102 -11.59 -0.70 -2.56
CA PRO A 102 -11.92 -1.55 -3.69
C PRO A 102 -13.37 -1.29 -4.06
N ASN A 103 -13.64 -1.03 -5.34
CA ASN A 103 -14.99 -1.06 -5.85
C ASN A 103 -15.49 -2.49 -5.65
N HIS A 104 -16.16 -2.76 -4.54
CA HIS A 104 -16.97 -3.96 -4.42
C HIS A 104 -17.97 -3.90 -5.56
N GLY A 105 -17.67 -4.67 -6.61
CA GLY A 105 -18.45 -4.75 -7.82
C GLY A 105 -19.91 -4.86 -7.45
N VAL A 106 -20.70 -3.99 -8.05
CA VAL A 106 -22.16 -3.96 -7.94
C VAL A 106 -22.67 -5.40 -8.09
N THR A 107 -23.02 -6.05 -6.98
CA THR A 107 -23.89 -7.21 -7.04
C THR A 107 -25.24 -6.67 -7.46
N LEU A 108 -25.46 -6.68 -8.77
CA LEU A 108 -26.74 -6.45 -9.43
C LEU A 108 -27.64 -7.65 -9.08
N THR A 109 -27.98 -7.81 -7.80
CA THR A 109 -29.06 -8.70 -7.38
C THR A 109 -30.32 -8.13 -7.97
N GLY A 110 -30.78 -8.80 -9.02
CA GLY A 110 -31.92 -8.42 -9.83
C GLY A 110 -33.11 -7.99 -8.97
N LEU A 111 -33.59 -6.78 -9.26
CA LEU A 111 -34.92 -6.35 -8.91
C LEU A 111 -35.92 -7.27 -9.62
N ALA A 112 -36.30 -8.35 -8.93
CA ALA A 112 -37.53 -9.06 -9.23
C ALA A 112 -38.69 -8.26 -8.61
N LEU A 113 -39.63 -7.86 -9.46
CA LEU A 113 -41.06 -7.53 -9.24
C LEU A 113 -41.48 -6.81 -10.54
N VAL A 114 -42.48 -7.26 -11.32
CA VAL A 114 -43.91 -7.26 -10.99
C VAL A 114 -44.65 -8.25 -11.91
N ALA A 115 -45.58 -9.02 -11.34
CA ALA A 115 -46.55 -9.84 -12.05
C ALA A 115 -47.61 -8.98 -12.76
N VAL A 116 -47.94 -9.29 -14.02
CA VAL A 116 -49.19 -8.86 -14.65
C VAL A 116 -49.87 -10.07 -15.27
N ALA A 117 -50.88 -10.58 -14.58
CA ALA A 117 -51.86 -11.47 -15.16
C ALA A 117 -52.73 -10.68 -16.15
N ALA A 118 -52.84 -11.15 -17.39
CA ALA A 118 -53.90 -10.74 -18.30
C ALA A 118 -54.33 -11.93 -19.17
N LEU A 119 -55.35 -12.62 -18.67
CA LEU A 119 -56.15 -13.62 -19.36
C LEU A 119 -56.85 -12.95 -20.55
N ARG A 120 -56.56 -13.33 -21.81
CA ARG A 120 -57.47 -13.06 -22.95
C ARG A 120 -57.45 -14.16 -24.02
N MET A 121 -58.62 -14.79 -24.12
CA MET A 121 -59.31 -15.27 -25.32
C MET A 121 -58.66 -16.40 -26.12
N LEU A 122 -59.06 -17.64 -25.79
CA LEU A 122 -59.16 -18.72 -26.77
C LEU A 122 -60.36 -18.44 -27.69
N ILE A 123 -60.07 -18.65 -28.96
CA ILE A 123 -60.94 -18.67 -30.15
C ILE A 123 -62.04 -19.73 -29.97
#